data_AF-A0AA88XRI7-F1
#
_entry.id   AF-A0AA88XRI7-F1
#
_cell.length_a   1.000
_cell.length_b   1.000
_cell.length_c   1.000
_cell.angle_alpha   90.00
_cell.angle_beta   90.00
_cell.angle_gamma   90.00
#
_symmetry.space_group_name_H-M   'P 1'
#
loop_
_entity.id
_entity.type
_entity.pdbx_description
1 polymer ?
#
loop_
_entity_poly.entity_id
_entity_poly.type
_entity_poly.pdbx_seq_one_letter_code
_entity_poly.pdbx_strand_id
1 'polypeptide(L)' 'MEIEVVHRFEERIPGVSHHLEAPHWDDSTNTLLYVDGFVGGIHRWNPETKENEGIQLGIELGKVVKRIEKEGV' A
#
# COMPACT_ATOMS: atom_id res chain seq x y z
N MET A 1 -9.66 -1.05 -13.50
CA MET A 1 -8.54 -2.01 -13.48
C MET A 1 -8.67 -2.73 -12.15
N GLU A 2 -9.35 -3.86 -12.16
CA GLU A 2 -9.54 -4.70 -10.98
C GLU A 2 -8.20 -5.42 -10.75
N ILE A 3 -7.54 -5.14 -9.62
CA ILE A 3 -6.20 -5.63 -9.37
C ILE A 3 -6.31 -7.12 -9.01
N GLU A 4 -5.73 -7.99 -9.83
CA GLU A 4 -5.63 -9.46 -9.65
C GLU A 4 -5.15 -9.91 -8.25
N VAL A 5 -4.56 -9.00 -7.47
CA VAL A 5 -4.11 -9.26 -6.10
C VAL A 5 -5.26 -9.67 -5.16
N VAL A 6 -6.48 -9.17 -5.40
CA VAL A 6 -7.65 -9.52 -4.55
C VAL A 6 -8.07 -10.98 -4.72
N HIS A 7 -7.81 -11.61 -5.87
CA HIS A 7 -8.24 -13.00 -6.11
C HIS A 7 -7.32 -14.07 -5.51
N ARG A 8 -6.08 -13.72 -5.09
CA ARG A 8 -5.15 -14.69 -4.47
C ARG A 8 -5.30 -14.78 -2.94
N PHE A 9 -5.98 -13.83 -2.32
CA PHE A 9 -6.18 -13.79 -0.87
C PHE A 9 -7.64 -13.48 -0.54
N GLU A 10 -8.46 -14.52 -0.35
CA GLU A 10 -9.78 -14.39 0.31
C GLU A 10 -9.65 -14.02 1.80
N GLU A 11 -8.44 -14.07 2.35
CA GLU A 11 -8.14 -13.74 3.74
C GLU A 11 -7.74 -12.26 3.90
N ARG A 12 -8.44 -11.56 4.81
CA ARG A 12 -8.07 -10.22 5.27
C ARG A 12 -6.71 -10.27 5.99
N ILE A 13 -5.78 -9.40 5.60
CA ILE A 13 -4.51 -9.23 6.33
C ILE A 13 -4.81 -8.66 7.73
N PRO A 14 -4.46 -9.37 8.82
CA PRO A 14 -4.72 -8.92 10.18
C PRO A 14 -3.98 -7.61 10.50
N GLY A 15 -4.66 -6.66 11.12
CA GLY A 15 -4.05 -5.41 11.62
C GLY A 15 -3.71 -4.37 10.54
N VAL A 16 -4.08 -4.60 9.28
CA VAL A 16 -3.84 -3.64 8.18
C VAL A 16 -5.07 -2.78 7.93
N SER A 17 -4.84 -1.47 7.74
CA SER A 17 -5.89 -0.51 7.46
C SER A 17 -6.53 -0.77 6.08
N HIS A 18 -7.77 -0.34 5.91
CA HIS A 18 -8.57 -0.62 4.71
C HIS A 18 -8.13 0.16 3.44
N HIS A 19 -7.04 0.91 3.47
CA HIS A 19 -6.49 1.62 2.29
C HIS A 19 -5.17 1.01 1.85
N LEU A 20 -5.28 -0.20 1.32
CA LEU A 20 -4.23 -0.82 0.53
C LEU A 20 -4.18 -0.14 -0.83
N GLU A 21 -3.08 0.56 -1.11
CA GLU A 21 -2.83 1.16 -2.41
C GLU A 21 -1.60 0.52 -3.08
N ALA A 22 -1.57 0.63 -4.41
CA ALA A 22 -0.47 0.14 -5.25
C ALA A 22 0.04 -1.27 -4.89
N PRO A 23 -0.84 -2.29 -4.74
CA PRO A 23 -0.41 -3.63 -4.37
C PRO A 23 0.48 -4.24 -5.46
N HIS A 24 1.58 -4.87 -5.04
CA HIS A 24 2.54 -5.54 -5.92
C HIS A 24 2.99 -6.86 -5.30
N TRP A 25 2.85 -7.94 -6.06
CA TRP A 25 3.35 -9.25 -5.65
C TRP A 25 4.81 -9.43 -6.08
N ASP A 26 5.68 -9.77 -5.13
CA ASP A 26 7.08 -10.11 -5.39
C ASP A 26 7.27 -11.62 -5.37
N ASP A 27 7.38 -12.22 -6.57
CA ASP A 27 7.58 -13.65 -6.74
C ASP A 27 8.93 -14.14 -6.18
N SER A 28 9.93 -13.28 -6.05
CA SER A 28 11.25 -13.69 -5.54
C SER A 28 11.24 -13.97 -4.04
N THR A 29 10.36 -13.29 -3.31
CA THR A 29 10.21 -13.45 -1.85
C THR A 29 8.88 -14.06 -1.44
N ASN A 30 7.97 -14.28 -2.38
CA ASN A 30 6.60 -14.78 -2.14
C ASN A 30 5.80 -13.85 -1.20
N THR A 31 6.01 -12.52 -1.32
CA THR A 31 5.39 -11.52 -0.45
C THR A 31 4.56 -10.50 -1.22
N LEU A 32 3.60 -9.89 -0.53
CA LEU A 32 2.82 -8.76 -1.05
C LEU A 32 3.41 -7.45 -0.52
N LEU A 33 3.84 -6.58 -1.43
CA LEU A 33 4.16 -5.19 -1.15
C LEU A 33 2.92 -4.32 -1.33
N TYR A 34 2.70 -3.35 -0.43
CA TYR A 34 1.60 -2.40 -0.55
C TYR A 34 1.92 -1.08 0.16
N VAL A 35 1.15 -0.04 -0.16
CA VAL A 35 1.21 1.25 0.52
C VAL A 35 -0.01 1.41 1.43
N ASP A 36 0.20 1.90 2.66
CA ASP A 36 -0.89 2.40 3.52
C ASP A 36 -1.06 3.91 3.29
N GLY A 37 -2.17 4.28 2.64
CA GLY A 37 -2.45 5.66 2.27
C GLY A 37 -2.86 6.58 3.44
N PHE A 38 -3.41 6.02 4.53
CA PHE A 38 -3.83 6.81 5.69
C PHE A 38 -2.67 7.09 6.63
N VAL A 39 -1.94 6.03 6.98
CA VAL A 39 -0.85 6.12 7.96
C VAL A 39 0.43 6.58 7.27
N GLY A 40 0.60 6.31 5.97
CA GLY A 40 1.78 6.69 5.22
C GLY A 40 2.94 5.74 5.47
N GLY A 41 2.95 4.62 4.77
CA GLY A 41 3.99 3.60 4.91
C GLY A 41 4.05 2.65 3.73
N ILE A 42 5.22 2.07 3.52
CA ILE A 42 5.42 0.95 2.59
C ILE A 42 5.51 -0.31 3.43
N HIS A 43 4.72 -1.31 3.07
CA HIS A 43 4.57 -2.55 3.82
C HIS A 43 4.88 -3.76 2.96
N ARG A 44 5.31 -4.82 3.63
CA ARG A 44 5.51 -6.17 3.10
C ARG A 44 4.76 -7.16 3.98
N TRP A 45 3.83 -7.87 3.36
CA TRP A 45 3.09 -8.96 3.97
C TRP A 45 3.62 -10.31 3.50
N ASN A 46 4.02 -11.14 4.45
CA ASN A 46 4.35 -12.54 4.22
C ASN A 46 3.15 -13.43 4.59
N PRO A 47 2.47 -14.06 3.62
CA PRO A 47 1.30 -14.87 3.89
C PRO A 47 1.60 -16.21 4.57
N GLU A 48 2.84 -16.72 4.48
CA GLU A 48 3.27 -17.98 5.10
C GLU A 48 3.53 -17.77 6.60
N THR A 49 4.26 -16.72 6.96
CA THR A 49 4.58 -16.42 8.37
C THR A 49 3.51 -15.56 9.05
N LYS A 50 2.61 -14.95 8.27
CA LYS A 50 1.62 -13.97 8.73
C LYS A 50 2.26 -12.72 9.36
N GLU A 51 3.50 -12.42 8.98
CA GLU A 51 4.22 -11.22 9.43
C GLU A 51 3.96 -10.04 8.50
N ASN A 52 3.80 -8.87 9.11
CA ASN A 52 3.66 -7.61 8.41
C ASN A 52 4.76 -6.65 8.86
N GLU A 53 5.66 -6.33 7.95
CA GLU A 53 6.76 -5.40 8.17
C GLU A 53 6.53 -4.14 7.37
N GLY A 54 6.90 -2.98 7.91
CA GLY A 54 6.72 -1.72 7.18
C GLY A 54 7.68 -0.63 7.60
N ILE A 55 7.95 0.26 6.67
CA ILE A 55 8.68 1.50 6.90
C ILE A 55 7.66 2.64 6.94
N GLN A 56 7.58 3.30 8.08
CA GLN A 56 6.76 4.49 8.28
C GLN A 56 7.44 5.68 7.60
N LEU A 57 6.77 6.32 6.65
CA LEU A 57 7.39 7.41 5.88
C LEU A 57 7.29 8.78 6.56
N GLY A 58 6.68 8.88 7.73
CA GLY A 58 6.54 10.14 8.48
C GLY A 58 5.76 11.23 7.74
N ILE A 59 5.15 10.89 6.60
CA ILE A 59 4.35 11.76 5.75
C ILE A 59 2.99 11.11 5.56
N GLU A 60 1.92 11.89 5.75
CA GLU A 60 0.59 11.46 5.31
C GLU A 60 0.55 11.54 3.78
N LEU A 61 0.40 10.39 3.11
CA LEU A 61 0.48 10.28 1.65
C LEU A 61 -0.70 10.94 0.90
N GLY A 62 -1.63 11.60 1.59
CA GLY A 62 -2.74 12.36 1.00
C GLY A 62 -2.58 13.89 0.95
N LYS A 63 -1.51 14.47 1.51
CA LYS A 63 -1.38 15.95 1.63
C LYS A 63 -0.58 16.65 0.53
N VAL A 64 -0.05 15.92 -0.46
CA VAL A 64 0.69 16.52 -1.59
C VAL A 64 -0.23 16.66 -2.81
N VAL A 65 -1.29 17.45 -2.67
CA VAL A 65 -1.97 18.08 -3.81
C VAL A 65 -2.15 19.55 -3.48
N LYS A 66 -1.06 20.32 -3.48
CA LYS A 66 -1.17 21.78 -3.64
C LYS A 66 -1.08 22.09 -5.13
N ARG A 67 -2.25 22.44 -5.67
CA ARG A 67 -2.54 23.03 -6.98
C ARG A 67 -1.36 23.85 -7.50
N ILE A 68 -0.72 23.42 -8.60
CA ILE A 68 0.01 24.37 -9.46
C ILE A 68 -1.09 25.17 -10.16
N GLU A 69 -1.47 26.30 -9.57
CA GLU A 69 -2.23 27.31 -10.31
C GLU A 69 -1.31 27.78 -11.43
N LYS A 70 -1.70 27.50 -12.67
CA LYS A 70 -1.08 28.15 -13.82
C LYS A 70 -1.37 29.64 -13.69
N GLU A 71 -0.35 30.41 -13.30
CA GLU A 71 -0.29 31.84 -13.60
C GLU A 71 -0.33 31.97 -15.12
N GLY A 72 -1.42 32.52 -15.66
CA GLY A 72 -1.56 32.70 -17.10
C GLY A 72 -2.93 33.17 -17.53
N VAL A 73 -3.24 34.44 -17.27
CA VAL A 73 -3.89 35.37 -18.22
C VAL A 73 -3.27 36.74 -18.05
#